data_AF-A0A161M7X4-F1
#
_entry.id   AF-A0A161M7X4-F1
#
_cell.length_a   1.000
_cell.length_b   1.000
_cell.length_c   1.000
_cell.angle_alpha   90.00
_cell.angle_beta   90.00
_cell.angle_gamma   90.00
#
_symmetry.space_group_name_H-M   'P 1'
#
loop_
_entity.id
_entity.type
_entity.pdbx_description
1 polymer ?
#
loop_
_entity_poly.entity_id
_entity_poly.type
_entity_poly.pdbx_seq_one_letter_code
_entity_poly.pdbx_strand_id
1 'polypeptide(L)'
;KLVHLTPFNIALHALALLQEISDDTNDRFYSALYKKLLDPKLNLSCHHAMFINLMFKALSKDSNTARVKAFIKRLLQVCLYSSVPLVCSLLYMISHVISRRKLSLFAGNIEPQNDAFAAYSLKDNEDDYEEKYIDVDKEENKNEEDKVEEQEEKKPLRGWLHCEMNRR
;
A
#
# COMPACT_ATOMS: atom_id res chain seq x y z
N LYS A 1 -4.89 -6.00 -22.50
CA LYS A 1 -6.26 -6.03 -21.95
C LYS A 1 -6.84 -7.45 -21.86
N LEU A 2 -6.58 -8.36 -22.82
CA LEU A 2 -7.08 -9.75 -22.78
C LEU A 2 -6.78 -10.50 -21.46
N VAL A 3 -5.51 -10.52 -21.04
CA VAL A 3 -5.04 -11.31 -19.87
C VAL A 3 -5.71 -10.92 -18.54
N HIS A 4 -6.29 -9.73 -18.44
CA HIS A 4 -6.93 -9.24 -17.22
C HIS A 4 -8.40 -9.67 -17.08
N LEU A 5 -9.10 -9.94 -18.19
CA LEU A 5 -10.53 -10.27 -18.23
C LEU A 5 -10.78 -11.78 -18.40
N THR A 6 -9.75 -12.49 -18.84
CA THR A 6 -9.78 -13.91 -19.13
C THR A 6 -9.66 -14.74 -17.83
N PRO A 7 -10.31 -15.93 -17.75
CA PRO A 7 -10.14 -16.86 -16.63
C PRO A 7 -8.66 -17.15 -16.37
N PHE A 8 -8.32 -17.36 -15.09
CA PHE A 8 -6.94 -17.42 -14.60
C PHE A 8 -6.03 -18.34 -15.43
N ASN A 9 -6.52 -19.53 -15.81
CA ASN A 9 -5.74 -20.52 -16.54
C ASN A 9 -5.39 -20.09 -17.97
N ILE A 10 -6.35 -19.54 -18.72
CA ILE A 10 -6.09 -19.04 -20.08
C ILE A 10 -5.16 -17.82 -20.01
N ALA A 11 -5.30 -16.98 -18.97
CA ALA A 11 -4.34 -15.91 -18.71
C ALA A 11 -2.93 -16.45 -18.44
N LEU A 12 -2.75 -17.55 -17.70
CA LEU A 12 -1.45 -18.19 -17.50
C LEU A 12 -0.85 -18.72 -18.80
N HIS A 13 -1.63 -19.40 -19.64
CA HIS A 13 -1.16 -19.85 -20.95
C HIS A 13 -0.75 -18.67 -21.83
N ALA A 14 -1.54 -17.60 -21.87
CA ALA A 14 -1.18 -16.38 -22.59
C ALA A 14 0.09 -15.73 -22.05
N LEU A 15 0.27 -15.67 -20.72
CA LEU A 15 1.50 -15.16 -20.11
C LEU A 15 2.71 -16.04 -20.41
N ALA A 16 2.56 -17.37 -20.42
CA ALA A 16 3.64 -18.28 -20.76
C ALA A 16 4.11 -18.10 -22.21
N LEU A 17 3.18 -17.92 -23.15
CA LEU A 17 3.51 -17.59 -24.54
C LEU A 17 4.19 -16.22 -24.62
N LEU A 18 3.66 -15.23 -23.90
CA LEU A 18 4.24 -13.90 -23.86
C LEU A 18 5.68 -13.91 -23.31
N GLN A 19 5.95 -14.73 -22.29
CA GLN A 19 7.29 -14.89 -21.71
C GLN A 19 8.33 -15.40 -22.72
N GLU A 20 7.92 -16.25 -23.66
CA GLU A 20 8.82 -16.82 -24.67
C GLU A 20 9.24 -15.78 -25.71
N ILE A 21 8.30 -14.93 -26.13
CA ILE A 21 8.55 -13.87 -27.12
C ILE A 21 9.06 -12.56 -26.47
N SER A 22 9.03 -12.47 -25.14
CA SER A 22 9.42 -11.26 -24.42
C SER A 22 10.91 -11.26 -24.08
N ASP A 23 11.58 -10.19 -24.48
CA ASP A 23 12.88 -9.78 -23.96
C ASP A 23 12.80 -9.27 -22.51
N ASP A 24 13.95 -9.24 -21.82
CA ASP A 24 14.07 -8.95 -20.38
C ASP A 24 13.56 -7.56 -19.95
N THR A 25 13.36 -6.66 -20.91
CA THR A 25 12.89 -5.28 -20.73
C THR A 25 11.37 -5.12 -20.85
N ASN A 26 10.62 -6.21 -21.02
CA ASN A 26 9.16 -6.12 -21.19
C ASN A 26 8.42 -5.84 -19.88
N ASP A 27 8.40 -4.58 -19.45
CA ASP A 27 7.67 -4.12 -18.27
C ASP A 27 6.17 -4.45 -18.32
N ARG A 28 5.60 -4.52 -19.54
CA ARG A 28 4.21 -4.94 -19.76
C ARG A 28 3.97 -6.37 -19.31
N PHE A 29 4.91 -7.28 -19.61
CA PHE A 29 4.83 -8.67 -19.20
C PHE A 29 4.90 -8.76 -17.67
N TYR A 30 5.91 -8.16 -17.04
CA TYR A 30 6.07 -8.23 -15.58
C TYR A 30 4.93 -7.54 -14.83
N SER A 31 4.39 -6.44 -15.36
CA SER A 31 3.20 -5.80 -14.80
C SER A 31 1.97 -6.72 -14.85
N ALA A 32 1.78 -7.44 -15.96
CA ALA A 32 0.68 -8.38 -16.09
C ALA A 32 0.85 -9.61 -15.17
N LEU A 33 2.08 -10.13 -15.06
CA LEU A 33 2.44 -11.22 -14.16
C LEU A 33 2.23 -10.83 -12.69
N TYR A 34 2.69 -9.63 -12.29
CA TYR A 34 2.49 -9.11 -10.94
C TYR A 34 1.01 -8.95 -10.59
N LYS A 35 0.21 -8.43 -11.52
CA LYS A 35 -1.25 -8.35 -11.34
C LYS A 35 -1.89 -9.73 -11.20
N LYS A 36 -1.39 -10.74 -11.91
CA LYS A 36 -1.90 -12.12 -11.78
C LYS A 36 -1.47 -12.80 -10.49
N LEU A 37 -0.31 -12.45 -9.93
CA LEU A 37 0.10 -12.86 -8.60
C LEU A 37 -0.84 -12.34 -7.50
N LEU A 38 -1.46 -11.17 -7.71
CA LEU A 38 -2.43 -10.57 -6.79
C LEU A 38 -3.85 -11.09 -6.95
N ASP A 39 -4.11 -11.94 -7.95
CA ASP A 39 -5.46 -12.43 -8.22
C ASP A 39 -5.85 -13.44 -7.12
N PRO A 40 -6.92 -13.22 -6.34
CA PRO A 40 -7.33 -14.15 -5.28
C PRO A 40 -7.66 -15.54 -5.83
N LYS A 41 -7.97 -15.65 -7.13
CA LYS A 41 -8.17 -16.92 -7.82
C LYS A 41 -6.91 -17.78 -7.89
N LEU A 42 -5.73 -17.21 -7.61
CA LEU A 42 -4.47 -17.95 -7.48
C LEU A 42 -4.63 -19.10 -6.48
N ASN A 43 -5.14 -18.82 -5.27
CA ASN A 43 -5.27 -19.82 -4.21
C ASN A 43 -6.29 -20.90 -4.54
N LEU A 44 -7.27 -20.58 -5.39
CA LEU A 44 -8.33 -21.49 -5.80
C LEU A 44 -7.98 -22.32 -7.05
N SER A 45 -6.93 -21.95 -7.78
CA SER A 45 -6.55 -22.62 -9.03
C SER A 45 -5.97 -24.01 -8.76
N CYS A 46 -6.23 -24.97 -9.64
CA CYS A 46 -5.53 -26.26 -9.65
C CYS A 46 -4.21 -26.23 -10.45
N HIS A 47 -3.88 -25.10 -11.08
CA HIS A 47 -2.72 -24.97 -11.97
C HIS A 47 -1.53 -24.24 -11.30
N HIS A 48 -1.35 -24.40 -10.00
CA HIS A 48 -0.25 -23.79 -9.25
C HIS A 48 1.13 -24.13 -9.83
N ALA A 49 1.34 -25.37 -10.24
CA ALA A 49 2.62 -25.82 -10.81
C ALA A 49 3.01 -25.01 -12.06
N MET A 50 2.05 -24.76 -12.96
CA MET A 50 2.29 -23.97 -14.16
C MET A 50 2.64 -22.53 -13.82
N PHE A 51 1.92 -21.93 -12.87
CA PHE A 51 2.21 -20.57 -12.40
C PHE A 51 3.60 -20.47 -11.77
N ILE A 52 3.94 -21.39 -10.86
CA ILE A 52 5.25 -21.41 -10.18
C ILE A 52 6.39 -21.59 -11.19
N ASN A 53 6.21 -22.47 -12.18
CA ASN A 53 7.21 -22.64 -13.25
C ASN A 53 7.40 -21.37 -14.08
N LEU A 54 6.30 -20.70 -14.44
CA LEU A 54 6.36 -19.41 -15.14
C LEU A 54 7.07 -18.34 -14.32
N MET A 55 6.70 -18.22 -13.03
CA MET A 55 7.34 -17.30 -12.08
C MET A 55 8.83 -17.55 -11.94
N PHE A 56 9.23 -18.81 -11.78
CA PHE A 56 10.64 -19.19 -11.66
C PHE A 56 11.44 -18.79 -12.90
N LYS A 57 10.93 -19.07 -14.10
CA LYS A 57 11.58 -18.69 -15.36
C LYS A 57 11.68 -17.18 -15.50
N ALA A 58 10.57 -16.46 -15.29
CA ALA A 58 10.49 -15.01 -15.39
C ALA A 58 11.48 -14.30 -14.45
N LEU A 59 11.47 -14.70 -13.16
CA LEU A 59 12.32 -14.11 -12.12
C LEU A 59 13.77 -14.55 -12.21
N SER A 60 14.09 -15.66 -12.87
CA SER A 60 15.48 -16.06 -13.09
C SER A 60 16.13 -15.28 -14.23
N LYS A 61 15.35 -14.92 -15.26
CA LYS A 61 15.82 -14.17 -16.44
C LYS A 61 15.92 -12.65 -16.22
N ASP A 62 15.02 -12.10 -15.40
CA ASP A 62 14.82 -10.65 -15.20
C ASP A 62 16.07 -9.84 -14.77
N SER A 63 16.71 -9.04 -15.62
CA SER A 63 17.89 -8.26 -15.21
C SER A 63 17.69 -7.24 -14.06
N ASN A 64 16.45 -6.83 -13.77
CA ASN A 64 16.14 -5.81 -12.76
C ASN A 64 15.99 -6.42 -11.36
N THR A 65 17.02 -6.25 -10.52
CA THR A 65 17.05 -6.79 -9.15
C THR A 65 15.99 -6.18 -8.22
N ALA A 66 15.65 -4.90 -8.39
CA ALA A 66 14.61 -4.25 -7.59
C ALA A 66 13.23 -4.85 -7.87
N ARG A 67 12.93 -5.13 -9.15
CA ARG A 67 11.71 -5.81 -9.58
C ARG A 67 11.62 -7.21 -8.97
N VAL A 68 12.70 -8.00 -9.06
CA VAL A 68 12.75 -9.35 -8.46
C VAL A 68 12.52 -9.31 -6.95
N LYS A 69 13.15 -8.37 -6.23
CA LYS A 69 12.91 -8.18 -4.78
C LYS A 69 11.45 -7.85 -4.48
N ALA A 70 10.81 -7.00 -5.27
CA ALA A 70 9.40 -6.66 -5.10
C ALA A 70 8.48 -7.88 -5.33
N PHE A 71 8.79 -8.74 -6.31
CA PHE A 71 8.11 -10.00 -6.52
C PHE A 71 8.31 -10.97 -5.35
N ILE A 72 9.53 -11.13 -4.85
CA ILE A 72 9.82 -12.00 -3.69
C ILE A 72 9.05 -11.52 -2.45
N LYS A 73 9.09 -10.22 -2.14
CA LYS A 73 8.30 -9.63 -1.04
C LYS A 73 6.83 -9.97 -1.18
N ARG A 74 6.28 -9.84 -2.39
CA ARG A 74 4.86 -10.15 -2.64
C ARG A 74 4.56 -11.64 -2.52
N LEU A 75 5.41 -12.51 -3.03
CA LEU A 75 5.24 -13.97 -2.91
C LEU A 75 5.23 -14.39 -1.44
N LEU A 76 6.11 -13.82 -0.61
CA LEU A 76 6.11 -14.06 0.84
C LEU A 76 4.81 -13.59 1.50
N GLN A 77 4.25 -12.45 1.08
CA GLN A 77 2.93 -12.00 1.55
C GLN A 77 1.81 -12.98 1.13
N VAL A 78 1.84 -13.50 -0.09
CA VAL A 78 0.87 -14.50 -0.58
C VAL A 78 0.93 -15.78 0.24
N CYS A 79 2.14 -16.22 0.63
CA CYS A 79 2.32 -17.39 1.48
C CYS A 79 1.56 -17.32 2.82
N LEU A 80 1.34 -16.12 3.38
CA LEU A 80 0.63 -15.95 4.65
C LEU A 80 -0.86 -16.35 4.59
N TYR A 81 -1.45 -16.41 3.39
CA TYR A 81 -2.87 -16.71 3.19
C TYR A 81 -3.09 -17.90 2.24
N SER A 82 -2.05 -18.68 1.98
CA SER A 82 -2.06 -19.82 1.05
C SER A 82 -2.15 -21.15 1.79
N SER A 83 -2.56 -22.22 1.09
CA SER A 83 -2.55 -23.58 1.65
C SER A 83 -1.12 -24.07 1.87
N VAL A 84 -0.90 -24.93 2.88
CA VAL A 84 0.42 -25.45 3.25
C VAL A 84 1.21 -26.03 2.05
N PRO A 85 0.63 -26.82 1.14
CA PRO A 85 1.37 -27.36 -0.01
C PRO A 85 1.86 -26.28 -0.98
N LEU A 86 1.04 -25.23 -1.18
CA LEU A 86 1.39 -24.11 -2.05
C LEU A 86 2.50 -23.29 -1.42
N VAL A 87 2.43 -23.03 -0.11
CA VAL A 87 3.47 -22.31 0.65
C VAL A 87 4.82 -23.00 0.52
N CYS A 88 4.91 -24.31 0.78
CA CYS A 88 6.15 -25.06 0.63
C CYS A 88 6.75 -24.92 -0.78
N SER A 89 5.91 -25.02 -1.80
CA SER A 89 6.33 -24.92 -3.20
C SER A 89 6.84 -23.51 -3.55
N LEU A 90 6.15 -22.47 -3.08
CA LEU A 90 6.55 -21.08 -3.28
C LEU A 90 7.86 -20.74 -2.55
N LEU A 91 8.00 -21.15 -1.29
CA LEU A 91 9.23 -20.92 -0.53
C LEU A 91 10.44 -21.65 -1.15
N TYR A 92 10.25 -22.88 -1.62
CA TYR A 92 11.27 -23.62 -2.35
C TYR A 92 11.68 -22.89 -3.63
N MET A 93 10.72 -22.43 -4.43
CA MET A 93 10.98 -21.64 -5.63
C MET A 93 11.74 -20.34 -5.31
N ILE A 94 11.33 -19.63 -4.25
CA ILE A 94 11.98 -18.38 -3.81
C ILE A 94 13.44 -18.65 -3.45
N SER A 95 13.70 -19.70 -2.66
CA SER A 95 15.05 -20.11 -2.28
C SER A 95 15.92 -20.35 -3.52
N HIS A 96 15.41 -21.08 -4.51
CA HIS A 96 16.10 -21.33 -5.77
C HIS A 96 16.43 -20.06 -6.56
N VAL A 97 15.50 -19.10 -6.64
CA VAL A 97 15.74 -17.81 -7.32
C VAL A 97 16.83 -17.02 -6.61
N ILE A 98 16.79 -16.95 -5.28
CA ILE A 98 17.79 -16.24 -4.48
C ILE A 98 19.18 -16.85 -4.70
N SER A 99 19.29 -18.18 -4.60
CA SER A 99 20.55 -18.90 -4.79
C SER A 99 21.12 -18.73 -6.19
N ARG A 100 20.30 -18.86 -7.24
CA ARG A 100 20.77 -18.73 -8.64
C ARG A 100 21.32 -17.34 -8.94
N ARG A 101 20.71 -16.31 -8.39
CA ARG A 101 21.07 -14.92 -8.68
C ARG A 101 22.04 -14.32 -7.69
N LYS A 102 22.43 -15.07 -6.65
CA LYS A 102 23.22 -14.60 -5.51
C LYS A 102 22.64 -13.29 -4.95
N LEU A 103 21.31 -13.21 -4.89
CA LEU A 103 20.59 -12.02 -4.49
C LEU A 103 20.79 -11.78 -3.00
N SER A 104 21.37 -10.64 -2.64
CA SER A 104 21.28 -10.17 -1.26
C SER A 104 19.92 -9.54 -1.03
N LEU A 105 19.06 -10.25 -0.27
CA LEU A 105 17.75 -9.74 0.13
C LEU A 105 17.85 -8.59 1.13
N PHE A 106 18.89 -8.58 1.96
CA PHE A 106 19.01 -7.71 3.12
C PHE A 106 20.02 -6.55 2.96
N ALA A 107 20.83 -6.53 1.89
CA ALA A 107 21.90 -5.52 1.73
C ALA A 107 21.47 -4.20 1.08
N GLY A 108 20.19 -3.87 1.04
CA GLY A 108 19.72 -2.54 0.64
C GLY A 108 18.88 -1.99 1.76
N ASN A 109 19.20 -0.78 2.22
CA ASN A 109 18.40 -0.03 3.18
C ASN A 109 16.92 -0.22 2.83
N ILE A 110 16.22 -0.97 3.68
CA ILE A 110 14.78 -0.87 3.77
C ILE A 110 14.59 0.52 4.36
N GLU A 111 14.61 1.56 3.52
CA GLU A 111 13.95 2.79 3.90
C GLU A 111 12.52 2.35 4.17
N PRO A 112 12.07 2.41 5.44
CA PRO A 112 10.69 2.12 5.71
C PRO A 112 9.91 3.15 4.91
N GLN A 113 9.12 2.70 3.93
CA GLN A 113 8.04 3.52 3.38
C GLN A 113 6.99 3.73 4.50
N ASN A 114 7.39 4.41 5.57
CA ASN A 114 6.58 4.78 6.72
C ASN A 114 6.21 6.28 6.67
N ASP A 115 6.60 6.99 5.62
CA ASP A 115 6.40 8.44 5.51
C ASP A 115 4.92 8.86 5.53
N ALA A 116 4.00 7.93 5.24
CA ALA A 116 2.56 8.20 5.32
C ALA A 116 1.93 7.93 6.70
N PHE A 117 2.55 7.12 7.56
CA PHE A 117 1.99 6.76 8.87
C PHE A 117 2.64 7.53 10.03
N ALA A 118 3.93 7.86 9.93
CA ALA A 118 4.64 8.65 10.94
C ALA A 118 4.22 10.13 10.95
N ALA A 119 3.67 10.65 9.84
CA ALA A 119 3.21 12.04 9.76
C ALA A 119 1.97 12.33 10.63
N TYR A 120 1.24 11.31 11.09
CA TYR A 120 0.05 11.46 11.94
C TYR A 120 0.29 11.19 13.43
N SER A 121 1.47 10.70 13.82
CA SER A 121 1.82 10.55 15.23
C SER A 121 2.59 11.77 15.74
N LEU A 122 1.82 12.75 16.22
CA LEU A 122 2.16 13.65 17.33
C LEU A 122 3.53 14.33 17.24
N LYS A 123 3.64 15.35 16.39
CA LYS A 123 4.40 16.54 16.77
C LYS A 123 3.50 17.37 17.68
N ASP A 124 3.63 17.11 18.98
CA ASP A 124 3.25 18.05 20.02
C ASP A 124 4.19 19.26 19.90
N ASN A 125 3.83 20.18 19.01
CA ASN A 125 4.38 21.53 19.00
C ASN A 125 3.25 22.44 19.44
N GLU A 126 3.38 22.93 20.66
CA GLU A 126 2.61 24.03 21.24
C GLU A 126 2.78 25.31 20.41
N ASP A 127 2.06 25.43 19.30
CA ASP A 127 1.81 26.73 18.71
C ASP A 127 0.29 26.97 18.70
N ASP A 128 -0.14 27.63 19.78
CA ASP A 128 -1.47 28.20 19.99
C ASP A 128 -1.75 29.30 18.94
N TYR A 129 -2.17 28.90 17.75
CA TYR A 129 -2.75 29.80 16.76
C TYR A 129 -4.25 29.90 17.01
N GLU A 130 -4.64 30.79 17.92
CA GLU A 130 -6.05 31.16 18.15
C GLU A 130 -6.58 31.86 16.87
N GLU A 131 -7.47 31.19 16.13
CA GLU A 131 -8.10 31.75 14.93
C GLU A 131 -8.90 33.01 15.27
N LYS A 132 -8.44 34.18 14.81
CA LYS A 132 -9.17 35.44 14.97
C LYS A 132 -10.18 35.60 13.84
N TYR A 133 -11.45 35.33 14.13
CA TYR A 133 -12.56 35.68 13.23
C TYR A 133 -12.73 37.19 13.23
N ILE A 134 -12.58 37.81 12.06
CA ILE A 134 -12.99 39.20 11.83
C ILE A 134 -14.35 39.10 11.16
N ASP A 135 -15.40 39.51 11.88
CA ASP A 135 -16.73 39.57 11.29
C ASP A 135 -16.72 40.55 10.12
N VAL A 136 -17.31 40.13 9.00
CA VAL A 136 -17.55 41.02 7.87
C VAL A 136 -18.64 41.98 8.30
N ASP A 137 -18.30 43.26 8.43
CA ASP A 137 -19.29 44.32 8.65
C ASP A 137 -20.36 44.22 7.55
N LYS A 138 -21.59 43.87 7.95
CA LYS A 138 -22.75 44.00 7.07
C LYS A 138 -22.90 45.46 6.75
N GLU A 139 -22.82 45.82 5.48
CA GLU A 139 -23.13 47.16 4.99
C GLU A 139 -24.58 47.51 5.35
N GLU A 140 -24.78 48.17 6.48
CA GLU A 140 -25.94 49.01 6.76
C GLU A 140 -25.47 50.32 7.41
N ASN A 141 -25.27 51.32 6.54
CA ASN A 141 -25.68 52.72 6.68
C ASN A 141 -25.51 53.44 8.05
N LYS A 142 -24.52 54.34 8.07
CA LYS A 142 -24.45 55.66 8.76
C LYS A 142 -24.49 55.77 10.30
N ASN A 143 -23.39 56.39 10.76
CA ASN A 143 -23.27 57.49 11.73
C ASN A 143 -23.05 57.19 13.23
N GLU A 144 -22.05 57.92 13.75
CA GLU A 144 -21.86 58.45 15.12
C GLU A 144 -21.05 57.65 16.16
N GLU A 145 -19.80 58.09 16.28
CA GLU A 145 -19.00 58.46 17.47
C GLU A 145 -19.21 57.78 18.86
N ASP A 146 -18.04 57.41 19.41
CA ASP A 146 -17.58 57.59 20.80
C ASP A 146 -17.73 56.50 21.90
N LYS A 147 -16.54 56.15 22.44
CA LYS A 147 -16.16 55.81 23.84
C LYS A 147 -16.16 54.35 24.33
N VAL A 148 -14.91 53.88 24.52
CA VAL A 148 -14.31 53.11 25.62
C VAL A 148 -15.25 52.64 26.74
N GLU A 149 -15.27 51.33 27.01
CA GLU A 149 -15.26 50.78 28.37
C GLU A 149 -14.78 49.32 28.41
N GLU A 150 -13.88 49.06 29.34
CA GLU A 150 -13.17 47.82 29.65
C GLU A 150 -13.96 47.07 30.73
N GLN A 151 -14.36 45.80 30.49
CA GLN A 151 -14.80 44.89 31.58
C GLN A 151 -14.40 43.43 31.28
N GLU A 152 -13.49 42.92 32.13
CA GLU A 152 -13.23 41.51 32.37
C GLU A 152 -14.48 40.79 32.90
N GLU A 153 -14.78 39.56 32.45
CA GLU A 153 -15.17 38.47 33.37
C GLU A 153 -15.24 37.06 32.72
N LYS A 154 -14.34 36.19 33.22
CA LYS A 154 -14.47 34.75 33.56
C LYS A 154 -14.99 33.76 32.49
N LYS A 155 -14.05 33.03 31.86
CA LYS A 155 -14.30 31.76 31.14
C LYS A 155 -14.71 30.65 32.13
N PRO A 156 -15.81 29.89 31.92
CA PRO A 156 -16.04 28.65 32.66
C PRO A 156 -15.03 27.57 32.24
N LEU A 157 -14.55 26.80 33.22
CA LEU A 157 -13.54 25.76 33.04
C LEU A 157 -14.00 24.69 32.03
N ARG A 158 -13.12 24.39 31.08
CA ARG A 158 -13.25 23.27 30.13
C ARG A 158 -13.28 21.94 30.87
N GLY A 159 -14.19 21.06 30.46
CA GLY A 159 -14.18 19.64 30.82
C GLY A 159 -15.21 18.87 30.00
N TRP A 160 -14.75 17.89 29.23
CA TRP A 160 -15.61 16.93 28.54
C TRP A 160 -16.19 15.98 29.59
N LEU A 161 -17.42 16.26 30.04
CA LEU A 161 -18.18 15.32 30.86
C LEU A 161 -18.73 14.22 29.94
N HIS A 162 -18.20 13.02 30.11
CA HIS A 162 -18.71 11.81 29.50
C HIS A 162 -20.11 11.53 30.08
N CYS A 163 -21.17 11.72 29.29
CA CYS A 163 -22.51 11.31 29.69
C CYS A 163 -22.61 9.77 29.57
N GLU A 164 -22.47 9.06 30.69
CA GLU A 164 -22.95 7.67 30.75
C GLU A 164 -24.48 7.66 30.61
N MET A 165 -24.94 7.06 29.52
CA MET A 165 -26.34 6.93 29.20
C MET A 165 -26.86 5.61 29.78
N ASN A 166 -27.33 5.63 31.03
CA ASN A 166 -28.03 4.50 31.63
C ASN A 166 -29.55 4.60 31.39
N ARG A 167 -30.13 3.63 30.70
CA ARG A 167 -31.57 3.30 30.63
C ARG A 167 -31.70 1.90 30.02
N ARG A 168 -32.45 0.93 30.55
CA ARG A 168 -33.29 0.81 31.76
C ARG A 168 -33.52 -0.69 31.95
#